data_AF-A0A396ZYD9-F1
#
_entry.id   AF-A0A396ZYD9-F1
#
_cell.length_a   1.000
_cell.length_b   1.000
_cell.length_c   1.000
_cell.angle_alpha   90.00
_cell.angle_beta   90.00
_cell.angle_gamma   90.00
#
_symmetry.space_group_name_H-M   'P 1'
#
loop_
_entity.id
_entity.type
_entity.pdbx_description
1 polymer ?
#
loop_
_entity_poly.entity_id
_entity_poly.type
_entity_poly.pdbx_seq_one_letter_code
_entity_poly.pdbx_strand_id
1 'polypeptide(L)'
;MHNNPIPQGERTVPLAATTVILLSLDLWRIVAAFQTGVYLDMQPLAKLAALPKHYRSNEGKIRDWIQTLDAALSPWYATYGTSRIGLLVLTLPRMRDFMITHAVYFNDGDRLAFLHATFDVRRCRRNLLNLAAAQGHDASVAYLHSIGHQGCNTGAMNLAAQFGHLRIVQFYTATAPKAARFAQWMPPHAKVTWM
;
A
#
# COMPACT_ATOMS: atom_id res chain seq x y z
N MET A 1 -14.64 59.16 48.27
CA MET A 1 -14.64 58.23 47.12
C MET A 1 -13.29 57.54 47.09
N HIS A 2 -13.20 56.32 47.65
CA HIS A 2 -11.97 55.53 47.70
C HIS A 2 -11.94 54.60 46.48
N ASN A 3 -11.07 54.89 45.51
CA ASN A 3 -10.81 53.99 44.39
C ASN A 3 -9.81 52.93 44.84
N ASN A 4 -10.28 51.70 45.05
CA ASN A 4 -9.39 50.54 45.23
C ASN A 4 -8.98 50.01 43.85
N PRO A 5 -7.68 49.86 43.55
CA PRO A 5 -7.23 49.27 42.30
C PRO A 5 -7.51 47.77 42.28
N ILE A 6 -7.97 47.28 41.11
CA ILE A 6 -8.22 45.86 40.85
C ILE A 6 -6.88 45.13 40.75
N PRO A 7 -6.63 44.05 41.52
CA PRO A 7 -5.39 43.30 41.43
C PRO A 7 -5.32 42.54 40.09
N GLN A 8 -4.37 42.94 39.25
CA GLN A 8 -3.92 42.22 38.05
C GLN A 8 -3.13 40.97 38.51
N GLY A 9 -3.85 39.93 38.94
CA GLY A 9 -3.27 38.64 39.24
C GLY A 9 -2.90 37.92 37.93
N GLU A 10 -1.63 38.00 37.55
CA GLU A 10 -1.05 37.22 36.47
C GLU A 10 -1.23 35.73 36.79
N ARG A 11 -2.19 35.06 36.15
CA ARG A 11 -2.46 33.62 36.35
C ARG A 11 -1.36 32.81 35.67
N THR A 12 -0.21 32.70 36.33
CA THR A 12 0.81 31.72 35.98
C THR A 12 0.33 30.35 36.44
N VAL A 13 -0.22 29.56 35.51
CA VAL A 13 -0.56 28.16 35.80
C VAL A 13 0.77 27.41 35.98
N PRO A 14 1.01 26.72 37.11
CA PRO A 14 2.27 26.01 37.32
C PRO A 14 2.48 24.98 36.23
N LEU A 15 3.68 24.93 35.62
CA LEU A 15 4.02 24.01 34.53
C LEU A 15 3.71 22.53 34.86
N ALA A 16 3.77 22.20 36.16
CA ALA A 16 3.44 20.90 36.73
C ALA A 16 1.93 20.56 36.62
N ALA A 17 1.05 21.55 36.83
CA ALA A 17 -0.39 21.34 36.71
C ALA A 17 -0.81 21.14 35.24
N THR A 18 -0.20 21.88 34.31
CA THR A 18 -0.42 21.69 32.87
C THR A 18 0.05 20.34 32.37
N THR A 19 1.19 19.83 32.85
CA THR A 19 1.67 18.48 32.48
C THR A 19 0.76 17.38 33.02
N VAL A 20 0.29 17.48 34.27
CA VAL A 20 -0.66 16.51 34.85
C VAL A 20 -1.97 16.47 34.06
N ILE A 21 -2.50 17.62 33.65
CA ILE A 21 -3.73 17.70 32.85
C ILE A 21 -3.50 17.12 31.45
N LEU A 22 -2.40 17.46 30.79
CA LEU A 22 -2.09 16.96 29.43
C LEU A 22 -1.74 15.47 29.39
N LEU A 23 -1.38 14.86 30.51
CA LEU A 23 -1.15 13.42 30.63
C LEU A 23 -2.37 12.67 31.20
N SER A 24 -3.47 13.37 31.51
CA SER A 24 -4.67 12.75 32.05
C SER A 24 -5.34 11.84 31.02
N LEU A 25 -5.41 10.55 31.36
CA LEU A 25 -6.04 9.53 30.53
C LEU A 25 -7.56 9.79 30.38
N ASP A 26 -8.19 10.35 31.40
CA ASP A 26 -9.61 10.70 31.38
C ASP A 26 -9.89 11.88 30.43
N LEU A 27 -9.01 12.88 30.40
CA LEU A 27 -9.09 13.97 29.44
C LEU A 27 -8.93 13.45 28.00
N TRP A 28 -7.92 12.62 27.75
CA TRP A 28 -7.70 12.05 26.42
C TRP A 28 -8.84 11.15 25.94
N ARG A 29 -9.48 10.41 26.86
CA ARG A 29 -10.70 9.63 26.54
C ARG A 29 -11.86 10.50 26.09
N ILE A 30 -12.08 11.65 26.75
CA ILE A 30 -13.13 12.61 26.36
C ILE A 30 -12.77 13.27 25.03
N VAL A 31 -11.52 13.71 24.85
CA VAL A 31 -11.04 14.30 23.61
C VAL A 31 -11.21 13.31 22.44
N ALA A 32 -10.80 12.06 22.63
CA ALA A 32 -10.93 11.02 21.61
C ALA A 32 -12.40 10.64 21.33
N ALA A 33 -13.30 10.71 22.32
CA ALA A 33 -14.72 10.45 22.13
C ALA A 33 -15.42 11.50 21.26
N PHE A 34 -14.91 12.73 21.23
CA PHE A 34 -15.48 13.83 20.43
C PHE A 34 -14.69 14.17 19.15
N GLN A 35 -13.45 13.68 19.00
CA GLN A 35 -12.64 13.93 17.80
C GLN A 35 -12.70 12.75 16.81
N THR A 36 -13.50 12.89 15.77
CA THR A 36 -13.40 12.08 14.54
C THR A 36 -12.28 12.63 13.65
N GLY A 37 -11.02 12.35 14.04
CA GLY A 37 -9.84 12.91 13.38
C GLY A 37 -8.99 11.88 12.64
N VAL A 38 -8.36 12.30 11.54
CA VAL A 38 -7.22 11.60 10.95
C VAL A 38 -5.94 12.22 11.52
N TYR A 39 -4.97 11.40 11.90
CA TYR A 39 -3.68 11.90 12.38
C TYR A 39 -3.04 12.84 11.34
N LEU A 40 -2.35 13.88 11.81
CA LEU A 40 -1.82 14.94 10.95
C LEU A 40 -0.92 14.38 9.84
N ASP A 41 -0.09 13.39 10.16
CA ASP A 41 0.80 12.70 9.22
C ASP A 41 0.06 11.86 8.17
N MET A 42 -1.19 11.50 8.44
CA MET A 42 -2.02 10.66 7.57
C MET A 42 -2.97 11.49 6.70
N GLN A 43 -3.08 12.81 6.89
CA GLN A 43 -3.96 13.66 6.09
C GLN A 43 -3.68 13.61 4.58
N PRO A 44 -2.41 13.61 4.09
CA PRO A 44 -2.14 13.47 2.66
C PRO A 44 -2.69 12.15 2.10
N LEU A 45 -2.61 11.08 2.90
CA LEU A 45 -3.07 9.74 2.55
C LEU A 45 -4.61 9.63 2.60
N ALA A 46 -5.26 10.35 3.51
CA ALA A 46 -6.72 10.41 3.59
C ALA A 46 -7.35 10.98 2.32
N LYS A 47 -6.75 12.03 1.73
CA LYS A 47 -7.19 12.60 0.45
C LYS A 47 -7.12 11.56 -0.67
N LEU A 48 -6.06 10.75 -0.71
CA LEU A 48 -5.92 9.67 -1.68
C LEU A 48 -6.93 8.55 -1.46
N ALA A 49 -7.18 8.16 -0.20
CA ALA A 49 -8.17 7.14 0.14
C ALA A 49 -9.60 7.54 -0.27
N ALA A 50 -9.88 8.85 -0.30
CA ALA A 50 -11.16 9.44 -0.70
C ALA A 50 -11.38 9.52 -2.22
N LEU A 51 -10.34 9.35 -3.05
CA LEU A 51 -10.48 9.45 -4.51
C LEU A 51 -11.50 8.43 -5.07
N PRO A 52 -12.30 8.78 -6.10
CA PRO A 52 -13.30 7.89 -6.69
C PRO A 52 -12.72 6.57 -7.21
N LYS A 53 -13.56 5.52 -7.27
CA LYS A 53 -13.16 4.18 -7.76
C LYS A 53 -12.68 4.21 -9.22
N HIS A 54 -13.30 5.01 -10.08
CA HIS A 54 -13.01 5.07 -11.52
C HIS A 54 -11.60 5.63 -11.84
N TYR A 55 -11.04 6.46 -10.96
CA TYR A 55 -9.66 6.94 -11.08
C TYR A 55 -8.64 5.79 -11.02
N ARG A 56 -9.05 4.62 -10.51
CA ARG A 56 -8.20 3.48 -10.16
C ARG A 56 -8.35 2.28 -11.10
N SER A 57 -9.38 2.29 -11.97
CA SER A 57 -9.79 1.13 -12.80
C SER A 57 -9.52 1.30 -14.28
N ASN A 58 -8.97 2.44 -14.70
CA ASN A 58 -8.65 2.67 -16.12
C ASN A 58 -7.24 2.11 -16.38
N GLU A 59 -7.16 0.93 -17.00
CA GLU A 59 -5.91 0.18 -17.21
C GLU A 59 -4.82 0.99 -17.94
N GLY A 60 -5.21 1.98 -18.75
CA GLY A 60 -4.29 2.91 -19.41
C GLY A 60 -3.69 4.01 -18.53
N LYS A 61 -4.11 4.17 -17.26
CA LYS A 61 -3.65 5.23 -16.34
C LYS A 61 -3.12 4.72 -15.00
N ILE A 62 -2.86 3.42 -14.88
CA ILE A 62 -2.34 2.84 -13.63
C ILE A 62 -1.00 3.47 -13.22
N ARG A 63 -0.17 3.84 -14.20
CA ARG A 63 1.10 4.56 -13.99
C ARG A 63 0.88 5.94 -13.38
N ASP A 64 -0.04 6.75 -13.91
CA ASP A 64 -0.30 8.08 -13.37
C ASP A 64 -0.85 8.01 -11.93
N TRP A 65 -1.74 7.04 -11.70
CA TRP A 65 -2.29 6.79 -10.37
C TRP A 65 -1.20 6.36 -9.38
N ILE A 66 -0.30 5.44 -9.77
CA ILE A 66 0.75 4.98 -8.86
C ILE A 66 1.79 6.07 -8.58
N GLN A 67 2.08 6.94 -9.53
CA GLN A 67 2.93 8.12 -9.32
C GLN A 67 2.31 9.10 -8.33
N THR A 68 1.00 9.33 -8.43
CA THR A 68 0.27 10.17 -7.47
C THR A 68 0.29 9.56 -6.07
N LEU A 69 0.17 8.23 -5.98
CA LEU A 69 0.27 7.50 -4.72
C LEU A 69 1.69 7.57 -4.14
N ASP A 70 2.71 7.40 -4.99
CA ASP A 70 4.12 7.44 -4.62
C ASP A 70 4.52 8.81 -4.09
N ALA A 71 4.07 9.89 -4.71
CA ALA A 71 4.34 11.26 -4.27
C ALA A 71 3.89 11.53 -2.82
N ALA A 72 2.88 10.81 -2.33
CA ALA A 72 2.44 10.91 -0.93
C ALA A 72 3.07 9.85 -0.02
N LEU A 73 3.23 8.62 -0.52
CA LEU A 73 3.74 7.50 0.29
C LEU A 73 5.25 7.56 0.50
N SER A 74 6.04 7.95 -0.51
CA SER A 74 7.49 8.02 -0.42
C SER A 74 8.01 8.91 0.71
N PRO A 75 7.59 10.19 0.85
CA PRO A 75 8.03 11.01 1.98
C PRO A 75 7.50 10.48 3.32
N TRP A 76 6.30 9.88 3.33
CA TRP A 76 5.74 9.29 4.55
C TRP A 76 6.52 8.06 5.01
N TYR A 77 6.90 7.16 4.09
CA TYR A 77 7.76 6.02 4.36
C TYR A 77 9.17 6.45 4.79
N ALA A 78 9.74 7.48 4.16
CA ALA A 78 11.04 8.01 4.58
C ALA A 78 11.03 8.51 6.04
N THR A 79 9.89 9.02 6.51
CA THR A 79 9.75 9.56 7.86
C THR A 79 9.43 8.47 8.90
N TYR A 80 8.54 7.53 8.56
CA TYR A 80 7.94 6.62 9.54
C TYR A 80 8.24 5.13 9.31
N GLY A 81 8.83 4.79 8.17
CA GLY A 81 9.09 3.41 7.75
C GLY A 81 7.82 2.55 7.79
N THR A 82 7.91 1.40 8.46
CA THR A 82 6.81 0.45 8.63
C THR A 82 6.03 0.62 9.94
N SER A 83 6.54 1.43 10.87
CA SER A 83 6.02 1.52 12.26
C SER A 83 4.58 2.01 12.34
N ARG A 84 4.19 2.96 11.48
CA ARG A 84 2.86 3.58 11.50
C ARG A 84 1.86 2.91 10.56
N ILE A 85 2.26 1.89 9.80
CA ILE A 85 1.40 1.24 8.81
C ILE A 85 0.19 0.58 9.48
N GLY A 86 0.38 -0.08 10.62
CA GLY A 86 -0.72 -0.68 11.38
C GLY A 86 -1.79 0.36 11.75
N LEU A 87 -1.35 1.49 12.32
CA LEU A 87 -2.25 2.59 12.69
C LEU A 87 -2.93 3.20 11.45
N LEU A 88 -2.19 3.37 10.35
CA LEU A 88 -2.73 3.90 9.10
C LEU A 88 -3.84 3.01 8.52
N VAL A 89 -3.66 1.70 8.54
CA VAL A 89 -4.69 0.78 8.04
C VAL A 89 -5.89 0.71 8.99
N LEU A 90 -5.68 0.88 10.30
CA LEU A 90 -6.78 0.98 11.25
C LEU A 90 -7.62 2.25 11.02
N THR A 91 -6.98 3.41 10.79
CA THR A 91 -7.69 4.67 10.57
C THR A 91 -8.24 4.82 9.15
N LEU A 92 -7.53 4.29 8.16
CA LEU A 92 -7.87 4.34 6.74
C LEU A 92 -7.76 2.93 6.12
N PRO A 93 -8.76 2.05 6.31
CA PRO A 93 -8.69 0.66 5.83
C PRO A 93 -8.42 0.50 4.34
N ARG A 94 -8.82 1.50 3.54
CA ARG A 94 -8.55 1.53 2.09
C ARG A 94 -7.08 1.68 1.73
N MET A 95 -6.25 2.23 2.62
CA MET A 95 -4.82 2.40 2.38
C MET A 95 -4.08 1.06 2.30
N ARG A 96 -4.60 0.00 2.94
CA ARG A 96 -4.02 -1.34 2.87
C ARG A 96 -3.76 -1.79 1.43
N ASP A 97 -4.81 -1.82 0.60
CA ASP A 97 -4.69 -2.30 -0.78
C ASP A 97 -3.79 -1.39 -1.62
N PHE A 98 -3.73 -0.10 -1.28
CA PHE A 98 -2.88 0.87 -1.96
C PHE A 98 -1.41 0.62 -1.69
N MET A 99 -1.05 0.42 -0.44
CA MET A 99 0.32 0.13 -0.01
C MET A 99 0.80 -1.19 -0.59
N ILE A 100 -0.07 -2.21 -0.64
CA ILE A 100 0.24 -3.49 -1.28
C ILE A 100 0.47 -3.30 -2.79
N THR A 101 -0.41 -2.56 -3.46
CA THR A 101 -0.27 -2.29 -4.90
C THR A 101 1.01 -1.50 -5.21
N HIS A 102 1.34 -0.52 -4.36
CA HIS A 102 2.56 0.28 -4.44
C HIS A 102 3.82 -0.58 -4.27
N ALA A 103 3.87 -1.43 -3.23
CA ALA A 103 5.00 -2.32 -3.01
C ALA A 103 5.24 -3.27 -4.21
N VAL A 104 4.17 -3.85 -4.78
CA VAL A 104 4.27 -4.70 -5.98
C VAL A 104 4.70 -3.90 -7.22
N TYR A 105 4.18 -2.68 -7.38
CA TYR A 105 4.53 -1.83 -8.52
C TYR A 105 5.97 -1.35 -8.48
N PHE A 106 6.56 -1.13 -7.30
CA PHE A 106 7.97 -0.72 -7.20
C PHE A 106 8.92 -1.88 -6.92
N ASN A 107 8.41 -3.12 -6.94
CA ASN A 107 9.15 -4.34 -6.63
C ASN A 107 9.83 -4.29 -5.25
N ASP A 108 9.19 -3.66 -4.27
CA ASP A 108 9.69 -3.53 -2.90
C ASP A 108 9.34 -4.80 -2.10
N GLY A 109 10.24 -5.78 -2.16
CA GLY A 109 10.06 -7.09 -1.54
C GLY A 109 9.91 -7.03 -0.01
N ASP A 110 10.70 -6.18 0.66
CA ASP A 110 10.68 -6.06 2.12
C ASP A 110 9.35 -5.50 2.60
N ARG A 111 8.84 -4.45 1.95
CA ARG A 111 7.53 -3.88 2.28
C ARG A 111 6.41 -4.85 1.93
N LEU A 112 6.52 -5.58 0.81
CA LEU A 112 5.53 -6.59 0.43
C LEU A 112 5.48 -7.74 1.46
N ALA A 113 6.64 -8.19 1.95
CA ALA A 113 6.73 -9.20 3.00
C ALA A 113 6.14 -8.72 4.32
N PHE A 114 6.48 -7.50 4.74
CA PHE A 114 5.90 -6.87 5.93
C PHE A 114 4.36 -6.75 5.82
N LEU A 115 3.85 -6.29 4.68
CA LEU A 115 2.42 -6.14 4.43
C LEU A 115 1.71 -7.50 4.40
N HIS A 116 2.37 -8.55 3.90
CA HIS A 116 1.83 -9.91 3.94
C HIS A 116 1.72 -10.41 5.38
N ALA A 117 2.78 -10.28 6.17
CA ALA A 117 2.79 -10.68 7.58
C ALA A 117 1.74 -9.94 8.40
N THR A 118 1.51 -8.66 8.11
CA THR A 118 0.62 -7.80 8.92
C THR A 118 -0.84 -7.90 8.50
N PHE A 119 -1.13 -8.02 7.20
CA PHE A 119 -2.50 -7.89 6.69
C PHE A 119 -2.96 -9.02 5.78
N ASP A 120 -2.14 -10.05 5.55
CA ASP A 120 -2.41 -11.14 4.62
C ASP A 120 -2.70 -10.63 3.18
N VAL A 121 -1.62 -10.46 2.41
CA VAL A 121 -1.68 -10.02 1.00
C VAL A 121 -2.55 -10.93 0.13
N ARG A 122 -2.72 -12.22 0.47
CA ARG A 122 -3.52 -13.18 -0.32
C ARG A 122 -4.99 -12.77 -0.44
N ARG A 123 -5.48 -11.97 0.51
CA ARG A 123 -6.85 -11.45 0.55
C ARG A 123 -7.03 -10.16 -0.27
N CYS A 124 -5.97 -9.63 -0.88
CA CYS A 124 -6.07 -8.44 -1.73
C CYS A 124 -6.86 -8.78 -3.01
N ARG A 125 -7.90 -8.01 -3.33
CA ARG A 125 -8.79 -8.31 -4.48
C ARG A 125 -8.19 -7.92 -5.84
N ARG A 126 -7.07 -7.20 -5.86
CA ARG A 126 -6.41 -6.78 -7.10
C ARG A 126 -5.62 -7.95 -7.71
N ASN A 127 -5.55 -7.99 -9.03
CA ASN A 127 -4.69 -8.92 -9.77
C ASN A 127 -3.23 -8.48 -9.67
N LEU A 128 -2.62 -8.66 -8.49
CA LEU A 128 -1.24 -8.27 -8.21
C LEU A 128 -0.22 -8.99 -9.12
N LEU A 129 -0.51 -10.24 -9.50
CA LEU A 129 0.33 -11.00 -10.43
C LEU A 129 0.32 -10.41 -11.85
N ASN A 130 -0.83 -9.96 -12.35
CA ASN A 130 -0.90 -9.26 -13.64
C ASN A 130 -0.10 -7.96 -13.59
N LEU A 131 -0.20 -7.21 -12.48
CA LEU A 131 0.54 -5.98 -12.28
C LEU A 131 2.05 -6.22 -12.29
N ALA A 132 2.53 -7.16 -11.47
CA ALA A 132 3.94 -7.52 -11.39
C ALA A 132 4.45 -8.04 -12.74
N ALA A 133 3.68 -8.88 -13.42
CA ALA A 133 4.01 -9.44 -14.72
C ALA A 133 4.10 -8.37 -15.81
N ALA A 134 3.17 -7.40 -15.86
CA ALA A 134 3.21 -6.31 -16.81
C ALA A 134 4.42 -5.38 -16.61
N GLN A 135 4.85 -5.18 -15.36
CA GLN A 135 6.02 -4.37 -15.04
C GLN A 135 7.36 -5.11 -15.15
N GLY A 136 7.36 -6.44 -15.28
CA GLY A 136 8.60 -7.22 -15.34
C GLY A 136 9.21 -7.53 -13.97
N HIS A 137 8.44 -7.41 -12.88
CA HIS A 137 8.92 -7.61 -11.51
C HIS A 137 8.90 -9.09 -11.12
N ASP A 138 9.95 -9.80 -11.54
CA ASP A 138 10.15 -11.24 -11.30
C ASP A 138 10.15 -11.59 -9.80
N ALA A 139 10.81 -10.80 -8.94
CA ALA A 139 10.83 -11.02 -7.49
C ALA A 139 9.42 -10.95 -6.88
N SER A 140 8.63 -9.93 -7.26
CA SER A 140 7.24 -9.81 -6.84
C SER A 140 6.36 -10.94 -7.38
N VAL A 141 6.57 -11.38 -8.63
CA VAL A 141 5.85 -12.55 -9.20
C VAL A 141 6.16 -13.81 -8.40
N ALA A 142 7.44 -14.09 -8.16
CA ALA A 142 7.86 -15.28 -7.42
C ALA A 142 7.32 -15.28 -5.99
N TYR A 143 7.37 -14.14 -5.30
CA TYR A 143 6.84 -13.98 -3.95
C TYR A 143 5.31 -14.13 -3.89
N LEU A 144 4.58 -13.44 -4.77
CA LEU A 144 3.11 -13.54 -4.81
C LEU A 144 2.65 -14.97 -5.17
N HIS A 145 3.38 -15.65 -6.04
CA HIS A 145 3.11 -17.04 -6.38
C HIS A 145 3.40 -17.98 -5.20
N SER A 146 4.50 -17.78 -4.47
CA SER A 146 4.88 -18.64 -3.33
C SER A 146 3.90 -18.54 -2.16
N ILE A 147 3.32 -17.37 -1.91
CA ILE A 147 2.28 -17.21 -0.88
C ILE A 147 0.88 -17.66 -1.35
N GLY A 148 0.73 -18.10 -2.60
CA GLY A 148 -0.55 -18.55 -3.16
C GLY A 148 -1.56 -17.41 -3.38
N HIS A 149 -1.08 -16.24 -3.81
CA HIS A 149 -1.97 -15.12 -4.14
C HIS A 149 -2.92 -15.49 -5.29
N GLN A 150 -4.19 -15.13 -5.13
CA GLN A 150 -5.20 -15.36 -6.16
C GLN A 150 -4.93 -14.42 -7.35
N GLY A 151 -4.81 -14.97 -8.56
CA GLY A 151 -4.50 -14.18 -9.76
C GLY A 151 -3.48 -14.80 -10.70
N CYS A 152 -2.99 -16.02 -10.42
CA CYS A 152 -2.25 -16.80 -11.40
C CYS A 152 -3.21 -17.23 -12.52
N ASN A 153 -3.32 -16.41 -13.56
CA ASN A 153 -4.18 -16.63 -14.71
C ASN A 153 -3.39 -16.42 -16.02
N THR A 154 -3.99 -16.83 -17.13
CA THR A 154 -3.41 -16.65 -18.47
C THR A 154 -3.14 -15.18 -18.81
N GLY A 155 -3.84 -14.24 -18.18
CA GLY A 155 -3.63 -12.80 -18.33
C GLY A 155 -2.26 -12.33 -17.85
N ALA A 156 -1.75 -12.81 -16.71
CA ALA A 156 -0.41 -12.46 -16.23
C ALA A 156 0.68 -12.90 -17.23
N MET A 157 0.58 -14.12 -17.76
CA MET A 157 1.51 -14.63 -18.76
C MET A 157 1.42 -13.87 -20.09
N ASN A 158 0.20 -13.54 -20.54
CA ASN A 158 0.00 -12.73 -21.75
C ASN A 158 0.59 -11.33 -21.61
N LEU A 159 0.42 -10.67 -20.45
CA LEU A 159 1.02 -9.37 -20.18
C LEU A 159 2.55 -9.46 -20.16
N ALA A 160 3.11 -10.48 -19.51
CA ALA A 160 4.56 -10.71 -19.53
C ALA A 160 5.09 -10.90 -20.97
N ALA A 161 4.40 -11.69 -21.80
CA ALA A 161 4.77 -11.89 -23.19
C ALA A 161 4.61 -10.61 -24.03
N GLN A 162 3.52 -9.87 -23.85
CA GLN A 162 3.23 -8.61 -24.55
C GLN A 162 4.31 -7.55 -24.28
N PHE A 163 4.80 -7.46 -23.06
CA PHE A 163 5.82 -6.50 -22.66
C PHE A 163 7.26 -7.05 -22.74
N GLY A 164 7.46 -8.28 -23.21
CA GLY A 164 8.79 -8.87 -23.46
C GLY A 164 9.50 -9.43 -22.21
N HIS A 165 8.79 -9.69 -21.12
CA HIS A 165 9.33 -10.16 -19.84
C HIS A 165 9.56 -11.68 -19.84
N LEU A 166 10.55 -12.12 -20.61
CA LEU A 166 10.85 -13.53 -20.87
C LEU A 166 11.01 -14.39 -19.61
N ARG A 167 11.70 -13.85 -18.59
CA ARG A 167 11.94 -14.56 -17.31
C ARG A 167 10.65 -14.92 -16.59
N ILE A 168 9.64 -14.06 -16.66
CA ILE A 168 8.35 -14.30 -16.02
C ILE A 168 7.54 -15.33 -16.82
N VAL A 169 7.60 -15.29 -18.15
CA VAL A 169 6.98 -16.33 -19.00
C VAL A 169 7.60 -17.69 -18.70
N GLN A 170 8.93 -17.78 -18.63
CA GLN A 170 9.66 -19.00 -18.24
C GLN A 170 9.29 -19.47 -16.82
N PHE A 171 9.17 -18.54 -15.88
CA PHE A 171 8.74 -18.86 -14.52
C PHE A 171 7.36 -19.55 -14.51
N TYR A 172 6.38 -19.00 -15.23
CA TYR A 172 5.04 -19.60 -15.29
C TYR A 172 5.01 -20.93 -16.03
N THR A 173 5.81 -21.12 -17.09
CA THR A 173 5.88 -22.40 -17.81
C THR A 173 6.55 -23.50 -16.98
N ALA A 174 7.57 -23.15 -16.18
CA ALA A 174 8.23 -24.09 -15.29
C ALA A 174 7.38 -24.47 -14.06
N THR A 175 6.52 -23.56 -13.58
CA THR A 175 5.72 -23.75 -12.35
C THR A 175 4.32 -24.31 -12.60
N ALA A 176 3.83 -24.34 -13.85
CA ALA A 176 2.50 -24.85 -14.17
C ALA A 176 2.50 -26.34 -14.56
N PRO A 177 1.65 -27.21 -13.94
CA PRO A 177 1.47 -28.59 -14.41
C PRO A 177 0.79 -28.69 -15.79
N LYS A 178 0.24 -27.59 -16.32
CA LYS A 178 -0.44 -27.51 -17.63
C LYS A 178 0.47 -27.11 -18.80
N ALA A 179 1.78 -26.96 -18.60
CA ALA A 179 2.75 -26.59 -19.64
C ALA A 179 2.74 -27.54 -20.86
N ALA A 180 2.32 -28.79 -20.68
CA ALA A 180 2.14 -29.75 -21.77
C ALA A 180 1.16 -29.27 -22.88
N ARG A 181 0.18 -28.40 -22.55
CA ARG A 181 -0.78 -27.87 -23.56
C ARG A 181 -0.30 -26.61 -24.27
N PHE A 182 0.66 -25.86 -23.73
CA PHE A 182 1.11 -24.60 -24.32
C PHE A 182 2.12 -24.81 -25.44
N ALA A 183 3.02 -25.81 -25.30
CA ALA A 183 3.89 -26.27 -26.40
C ALA A 183 3.09 -26.76 -27.64
N GLN A 184 1.84 -27.16 -27.42
CA GLN A 184 0.89 -27.60 -28.44
C GLN A 184 0.26 -26.44 -29.24
N TRP A 185 0.26 -25.22 -28.69
CA TRP A 185 -0.39 -24.04 -29.27
C TRP A 185 0.59 -22.97 -29.79
N MET A 186 1.90 -23.17 -29.61
CA MET A 186 2.92 -22.26 -30.14
C MET A 186 3.12 -22.45 -31.66
N PRO A 187 3.12 -21.37 -32.45
CA PRO A 187 3.37 -21.46 -33.88
C PRO A 187 4.81 -21.93 -34.17
N PRO A 188 5.06 -22.64 -35.28
CA PRO A 188 6.31 -23.38 -35.52
C PRO A 188 7.59 -22.57 -35.40
N HIS A 189 7.56 -21.28 -35.77
CA HIS A 189 8.71 -20.38 -35.73
C HIS A 189 9.15 -19.99 -34.31
N ALA A 190 8.26 -20.12 -33.33
CA ALA A 190 8.55 -19.84 -31.93
C ALA A 190 9.02 -21.07 -31.15
N LYS A 191 9.14 -22.25 -31.78
CA LYS A 191 9.65 -23.47 -31.12
C LYS A 191 11.18 -23.59 -31.14
N VAL A 192 11.83 -22.99 -32.14
CA VAL A 192 13.27 -23.16 -32.40
C VAL A 192 14.14 -22.35 -31.43
N THR A 193 13.60 -21.29 -30.83
CA THR A 193 14.32 -20.41 -29.88
C THR A 193 14.38 -20.94 -28.44
N TRP A 194 13.84 -22.13 -28.16
CA TRP A 194 13.54 -22.61 -26.81
C TRP A 194 14.01 -24.04 -26.50
N MET A 195 14.80 -24.65 -27.39
CA MET A 195 15.61 -25.85 -27.09
C MET A 195 17.04 -25.41 -26.79
#